data_AF-A0A7I6MYZ9-F1
#
_entry.id   AF-A0A7I6MYZ9-F1
#
_cell.length_a   1.000
_cell.length_b   1.000
_cell.length_c   1.000
_cell.angle_alpha   90.00
_cell.angle_beta   90.00
_cell.angle_gamma   90.00
#
_symmetry.space_group_name_H-M   'P 1'
#
loop_
_entity.id
_entity.type
_entity.pdbx_description
1 polymer ?
#
loop_
_entity_poly.entity_id
_entity_poly.type
_entity_poly.pdbx_seq_one_letter_code
_entity_poly.pdbx_strand_id
1 'polypeptide(L)'
;RYRRKLVGSNMNHAFWDPLNEESSQIRSDLAKQCLEDSIIALESDNCDCVIFDATNATRNRRTMLRDEVMKRYKCEMMFIESICESPELIASSINEMKLNSEDYAGQTMEEAAEDYNNRILHYQSVYQQLDSELEDVPFIKVIDVGRQIFCNQIYGYLQSRIMFLMANLQLRPRPIWLSRHGESMFNTQKRIGGDAPLSPLGQQYAVQLDRFIEAYYPTPDTELAVWTSTMLRTGMTVERIAARGRSVVKWKQLDEIDAGVCDGMTYEQVAEEMPEEYLARKNNKLN
;
A
#
# COMPACT_ATOMS: atom_id res chain seq x y z
N ARG A 1 14.47 7.65 9.41
CA ARG A 1 14.48 8.99 10.08
C ARG A 1 15.92 9.43 10.38
N TYR A 2 16.76 9.65 9.37
CA TYR A 2 18.19 10.01 9.55
C TYR A 2 18.39 11.48 9.93
N ARG A 3 17.84 12.39 9.12
CA ARG A 3 17.93 13.85 9.36
C ARG A 3 17.43 14.26 10.74
N ARG A 4 16.22 13.84 11.16
CA ARG A 4 15.68 14.17 12.49
C ARG A 4 16.55 13.70 13.65
N LYS A 5 17.23 12.56 13.51
CA LYS A 5 18.15 12.05 14.55
C LYS A 5 19.40 12.92 14.67
N LEU A 6 19.89 13.47 13.56
CA LEU A 6 21.12 14.25 13.54
C LEU A 6 20.89 15.73 13.88
N VAL A 7 19.89 16.37 13.28
CA VAL A 7 19.67 17.83 13.36
C VAL A 7 18.38 18.23 14.08
N GLY A 8 17.61 17.27 14.60
CA GLY A 8 16.34 17.53 15.28
C GLY A 8 15.14 17.76 14.36
N SER A 9 13.98 18.02 14.97
CA SER A 9 12.69 18.24 14.28
C SER A 9 12.46 19.67 13.84
N ASN A 10 13.06 20.67 14.51
CA ASN A 10 12.70 22.08 14.36
C ASN A 10 13.58 22.81 13.32
N MET A 11 13.70 22.24 12.12
CA MET A 11 14.40 22.91 11.01
C MET A 11 13.40 23.67 10.14
N ASN A 12 13.71 24.93 9.83
CA ASN A 12 12.94 25.74 8.88
C ASN A 12 13.44 25.52 7.44
N HIS A 13 12.71 26.09 6.47
CA HIS A 13 12.93 25.92 5.05
C HIS A 13 14.35 26.27 4.59
N ALA A 14 15.07 27.15 5.31
CA ALA A 14 16.44 27.56 4.99
C ALA A 14 17.44 26.39 5.07
N PHE A 15 17.14 25.34 5.84
CA PHE A 15 17.92 24.11 5.79
C PHE A 15 17.92 23.51 4.39
N TRP A 16 16.84 23.63 3.62
CA TRP A 16 16.72 23.04 2.29
C TRP A 16 17.13 23.96 1.14
N ASP A 17 17.55 25.18 1.44
CA ASP A 17 18.05 26.13 0.45
C ASP A 17 19.22 25.51 -0.33
N PRO A 18 19.18 25.49 -1.68
CA PRO A 18 20.28 24.96 -2.50
C PRO A 18 21.55 25.81 -2.42
N LEU A 19 21.46 27.09 -2.05
CA LEU A 19 22.60 27.99 -1.87
C LEU A 19 23.27 27.81 -0.50
N ASN A 20 22.64 27.10 0.42
CA ASN A 20 23.22 26.78 1.72
C ASN A 20 24.17 25.57 1.62
N GLU A 21 25.44 25.83 1.34
CA GLU A 21 26.47 24.81 1.14
C GLU A 21 26.63 23.88 2.36
N GLU A 22 26.62 24.43 3.58
CA GLU A 22 26.76 23.65 4.82
C GLU A 22 25.60 22.66 4.98
N SER A 23 24.36 23.14 4.85
CA SER A 23 23.18 22.27 4.97
C SER A 23 23.11 21.26 3.82
N SER A 24 23.55 21.64 2.62
CA SER A 24 23.65 20.75 1.46
C SER A 24 24.63 19.61 1.71
N GLN A 25 25.78 19.92 2.31
CA GLN A 25 26.79 18.94 2.71
C GLN A 25 26.25 17.98 3.76
N ILE A 26 25.57 18.49 4.81
CA ILE A 26 24.90 17.64 5.82
C ILE A 26 23.89 16.69 5.16
N ARG A 27 23.04 17.18 4.25
CA ARG A 27 22.09 16.33 3.51
C ARG A 27 22.79 15.28 2.65
N SER A 28 23.95 15.62 2.07
CA SER A 28 24.77 14.73 1.25
C SER A 28 25.34 13.58 2.09
N ASP A 29 25.91 13.89 3.25
CA ASP A 29 26.51 12.89 4.14
C ASP A 29 25.46 11.97 4.77
N LEU A 30 24.30 12.52 5.13
CA LEU A 30 23.15 11.73 5.57
C LEU A 30 22.66 10.76 4.48
N ALA A 31 22.63 11.19 3.21
CA ALA A 31 22.22 10.33 2.11
C ALA A 31 23.21 9.18 1.91
N LYS A 32 24.53 9.45 1.99
CA LYS A 32 25.57 8.42 1.90
C LYS A 32 25.48 7.41 3.04
N GLN A 33 25.32 7.89 4.28
CA GLN A 33 25.18 7.02 5.44
C GLN A 33 23.94 6.12 5.31
N CYS A 34 22.79 6.71 4.93
CA CYS A 34 21.56 5.95 4.72
C CYS A 34 21.70 4.91 3.61
N LEU A 35 22.45 5.22 2.54
CA LEU A 35 22.68 4.29 1.44
C LEU A 35 23.58 3.13 1.89
N GLU A 36 24.65 3.40 2.63
CA GLU A 36 25.53 2.35 3.13
C GLU A 36 24.77 1.40 4.07
N ASP A 37 23.97 1.93 5.00
CA ASP A 37 23.13 1.11 5.88
C ASP A 37 22.14 0.25 5.08
N SER A 38 21.59 0.81 3.99
CA SER A 38 20.67 0.10 3.08
C SER A 38 21.35 -1.07 2.37
N ILE A 39 22.57 -0.84 1.87
CA ILE A 39 23.37 -1.86 1.19
C ILE A 39 23.79 -2.95 2.18
N ILE A 40 24.24 -2.59 3.39
CA ILE A 40 24.60 -3.55 4.43
C ILE A 40 23.39 -4.44 4.77
N ALA A 41 22.19 -3.86 4.89
CA ALA A 41 20.97 -4.63 5.16
C ALA A 41 20.65 -5.65 4.05
N LEU A 42 20.83 -5.27 2.79
CA LEU A 42 20.67 -6.16 1.63
C LEU A 42 21.74 -7.25 1.59
N GLU A 43 23.01 -6.91 1.82
CA GLU A 43 24.13 -7.86 1.75
C GLU A 43 24.16 -8.86 2.91
N SER A 44 23.54 -8.51 4.04
CA SER A 44 23.44 -9.37 5.22
C SER A 44 22.20 -10.28 5.22
N ASP A 45 21.43 -10.31 4.13
CA ASP A 45 20.17 -11.04 4.00
C ASP A 45 19.16 -10.70 5.12
N ASN A 46 19.27 -9.50 5.71
CA ASN A 46 18.31 -8.99 6.69
C ASN A 46 17.02 -8.51 6.02
N CYS A 47 17.09 -8.14 4.74
CA CYS A 47 15.94 -7.83 3.90
C CYS A 47 16.21 -8.12 2.43
N ASP A 48 15.15 -8.37 1.66
CA ASP A 48 15.22 -8.58 0.20
C ASP A 48 15.07 -7.28 -0.61
N CYS A 49 14.59 -6.21 0.01
CA CYS A 49 14.27 -4.95 -0.66
C CYS A 49 14.40 -3.77 0.31
N VAL A 50 14.93 -2.64 -0.20
CA VAL A 50 15.01 -1.38 0.53
C VAL A 50 14.33 -0.27 -0.26
N ILE A 51 13.50 0.53 0.42
CA ILE A 51 12.90 1.75 -0.11
C ILE A 51 13.72 2.94 0.38
N PHE A 52 14.50 3.53 -0.52
CA PHE A 52 15.29 4.73 -0.24
C PHE A 52 14.43 5.99 -0.44
N ASP A 53 13.67 6.36 0.59
CA ASP A 53 12.77 7.52 0.58
C ASP A 53 13.52 8.85 0.81
N ALA A 54 13.79 9.55 -0.30
CA ALA A 54 14.33 10.91 -0.32
C ALA A 54 13.92 11.63 -1.60
N THR A 55 14.04 12.96 -1.63
CA THR A 55 13.63 13.76 -2.79
C THR A 55 14.42 13.45 -4.06
N ASN A 56 15.72 13.16 -3.94
CA ASN A 56 16.60 12.76 -5.06
C ASN A 56 16.40 13.60 -6.33
N ALA A 57 16.20 14.91 -6.13
CA ALA A 57 15.68 15.83 -7.13
C ALA A 57 16.67 16.16 -8.26
N THR A 58 17.97 15.93 -8.07
CA THR A 58 19.01 16.25 -9.05
C THR A 58 19.58 14.99 -9.69
N ARG A 59 19.97 15.08 -10.97
CA ARG A 59 20.64 13.98 -11.68
C ARG A 59 21.93 13.56 -10.98
N ASN A 60 22.73 14.52 -10.53
CA ASN A 60 23.97 14.22 -9.80
C ASN A 60 23.74 13.34 -8.57
N ARG A 61 22.65 13.57 -7.82
CA ARG A 61 22.29 12.73 -6.67
C ARG A 61 21.95 11.31 -7.13
N ARG A 62 21.12 11.17 -8.17
CA ARG A 62 20.70 9.86 -8.70
C ARG A 62 21.86 9.09 -9.31
N THR A 63 22.75 9.75 -10.03
CA THR A 63 24.02 9.19 -10.54
C THR A 63 24.88 8.66 -9.40
N MET A 64 25.05 9.42 -8.32
CA MET A 64 25.81 8.94 -7.15
C MET A 64 25.18 7.68 -6.54
N LEU A 65 23.85 7.67 -6.34
CA LEU A 65 23.15 6.49 -5.83
C LEU A 65 23.37 5.27 -6.73
N ARG A 66 23.23 5.46 -8.05
CA ARG A 66 23.45 4.43 -9.05
C ARG A 66 24.86 3.88 -9.00
N ASP A 67 25.85 4.75 -9.04
CA ASP A 67 27.25 4.35 -9.09
C ASP A 67 27.66 3.60 -7.83
N GLU A 68 27.13 3.96 -6.66
CA GLU A 68 27.37 3.21 -5.42
C GLU A 68 26.68 1.83 -5.41
N VAL A 69 25.43 1.73 -5.88
CA VAL A 69 24.72 0.45 -5.95
C VAL A 69 25.37 -0.48 -6.99
N MET A 70 25.77 0.03 -8.15
CA MET A 70 26.39 -0.76 -9.23
C MET A 70 27.75 -1.36 -8.85
N LYS A 71 28.43 -0.81 -7.84
CA LYS A 71 29.64 -1.45 -7.27
C LYS A 71 29.34 -2.75 -6.53
N ARG A 72 28.08 -3.01 -6.18
CA ARG A 72 27.64 -4.17 -5.39
C ARG A 72 26.91 -5.14 -6.30
N TYR A 73 27.58 -6.22 -6.71
CA TYR A 73 27.10 -7.17 -7.73
C TYR A 73 25.72 -7.80 -7.45
N LYS A 74 25.27 -7.81 -6.18
CA LYS A 74 24.00 -8.42 -5.76
C LYS A 74 22.81 -7.45 -5.71
N CYS A 75 23.02 -6.16 -5.95
CA CYS A 75 21.97 -5.16 -5.77
C CYS A 75 21.44 -4.66 -7.10
N GLU A 76 20.12 -4.77 -7.30
CA GLU A 76 19.41 -4.07 -8.36
C GLU A 76 18.78 -2.78 -7.82
N MET A 77 18.53 -1.81 -8.69
CA MET A 77 17.81 -0.59 -8.33
C MET A 77 16.82 -0.16 -9.40
N MET A 78 15.79 0.55 -8.95
CA MET A 78 14.88 1.29 -9.82
C MET A 78 14.44 2.58 -9.11
N PHE A 79 14.16 3.62 -9.88
CA PHE A 79 13.54 4.84 -9.34
C PHE A 79 12.01 4.79 -9.48
N ILE A 80 11.33 5.38 -8.50
CA ILE A 80 9.90 5.70 -8.60
C ILE A 80 9.78 7.20 -8.37
N GLU A 81 9.38 7.93 -9.41
CA GLU A 81 9.19 9.38 -9.38
C GLU A 81 7.70 9.68 -9.33
N SER A 82 7.26 10.37 -8.27
CA SER A 82 5.89 10.87 -8.14
C SER A 82 5.85 12.32 -8.61
N ILE A 83 5.08 12.59 -9.66
CA ILE A 83 4.91 13.91 -10.25
C ILE A 83 3.46 14.31 -10.04
N CYS A 84 3.23 15.46 -9.39
CA CYS A 84 1.90 15.99 -9.17
C CYS A 84 1.89 17.45 -9.61
N GLU A 85 1.12 17.74 -10.65
CA GLU A 85 0.94 19.09 -11.18
C GLU A 85 -0.45 19.65 -10.81
N SER A 86 -1.37 18.78 -10.36
CA SER A 86 -2.69 19.19 -9.88
C SER A 86 -2.61 20.08 -8.63
N PRO A 87 -3.06 21.35 -8.70
CA PRO A 87 -3.05 22.26 -7.56
C PRO A 87 -3.88 21.75 -6.36
N GLU A 88 -4.99 21.05 -6.64
CA GLU A 88 -5.88 20.51 -5.61
C GLU A 88 -5.20 19.39 -4.82
N LEU A 89 -4.53 18.46 -5.52
CA LEU A 89 -3.80 17.35 -4.89
C LEU A 89 -2.60 17.86 -4.08
N ILE A 90 -1.89 18.86 -4.61
CA ILE A 90 -0.80 19.53 -3.89
C ILE A 90 -1.34 20.16 -2.60
N ALA A 91 -2.43 20.93 -2.67
CA ALA A 91 -3.04 21.55 -1.50
C ALA A 91 -3.50 20.53 -0.45
N SER A 92 -4.12 19.42 -0.89
CA SER A 92 -4.55 18.33 0.00
C SER A 92 -3.36 17.67 0.70
N SER A 93 -2.30 17.34 -0.04
CA SER A 93 -1.09 16.73 0.50
C SER A 93 -0.38 17.64 1.51
N ILE A 94 -0.30 18.94 1.19
CA ILE A 94 0.24 19.96 2.10
C ILE A 94 -0.56 19.97 3.41
N ASN A 95 -1.89 19.94 3.35
CA ASN A 95 -2.74 19.97 4.55
C ASN A 95 -2.58 18.70 5.40
N GLU A 96 -2.53 17.52 4.80
CA GLU A 96 -2.28 16.27 5.54
C GLU A 96 -0.90 16.28 6.21
N MET A 97 0.12 16.79 5.52
CA MET A 97 1.48 16.84 6.05
C MET A 97 1.60 17.84 7.22
N LYS A 98 0.94 19.00 7.13
CA LYS A 98 0.85 20.00 8.22
C LYS A 98 0.25 19.41 9.50
N LEU A 99 -0.80 18.61 9.37
CA LEU A 99 -1.51 18.03 10.52
C LEU A 99 -0.72 16.92 11.23
N ASN A 100 0.17 16.24 10.51
CA ASN A 100 0.79 15.00 10.98
C ASN A 100 2.33 15.06 11.12
N SER A 101 2.99 16.14 10.67
CA SER A 101 4.45 16.26 10.68
C SER A 101 4.98 16.77 12.02
N GLU A 102 5.88 16.01 12.63
CA GLU A 102 6.67 16.43 13.79
C GLU A 102 7.52 17.69 13.53
N ASP A 103 7.85 18.00 12.27
CA ASP A 103 8.68 19.16 11.93
C ASP A 103 7.95 20.50 12.16
N TYR A 104 6.60 20.47 12.22
CA TYR A 104 5.74 21.65 12.40
C TYR A 104 5.03 21.65 13.76
N ALA A 105 5.47 20.81 14.69
CA ALA A 105 4.87 20.71 16.02
C ALA A 105 4.94 22.06 16.76
N GLY A 106 3.78 22.59 17.13
CA GLY A 106 3.67 23.86 17.87
C GLY A 106 3.69 25.13 17.02
N GLN A 107 3.78 25.03 15.69
CA GLN A 107 3.60 26.16 14.77
C GLN A 107 2.12 26.39 14.45
N THR A 108 1.77 27.61 14.05
CA THR A 108 0.45 27.89 13.48
C THR A 108 0.31 27.29 12.09
N MET A 109 -0.94 27.13 11.63
CA MET A 109 -1.23 26.57 10.30
C MET A 109 -0.66 27.44 9.17
N GLU A 110 -0.66 28.76 9.37
CA GLU A 110 -0.15 29.76 8.44
C GLU A 110 1.38 29.72 8.35
N GLU A 111 2.09 29.70 9.48
CA GLU A 111 3.56 29.62 9.53
C GLU A 111 4.07 28.32 8.87
N ALA A 112 3.44 27.19 9.21
CA ALA A 112 3.79 25.90 8.62
C ALA A 112 3.53 25.89 7.09
N ALA A 113 2.50 26.60 6.62
CA ALA A 113 2.22 26.72 5.19
C ALA A 113 3.29 27.53 4.46
N GLU A 114 3.68 28.67 5.01
CA GLU A 114 4.69 29.54 4.42
C GLU A 114 6.05 28.84 4.35
N ASP A 115 6.49 28.23 5.45
CA ASP A 115 7.74 27.47 5.51
C ASP A 115 7.76 26.33 4.49
N TYR A 116 6.68 25.53 4.44
CA TYR A 116 6.60 24.41 3.51
C TYR A 116 6.58 24.86 2.05
N ASN A 117 5.86 25.94 1.72
CA ASN A 117 5.86 26.50 0.38
C ASN A 117 7.26 26.97 -0.05
N ASN A 118 7.98 27.66 0.84
CA ASN A 118 9.37 28.06 0.57
C ASN A 118 10.27 26.84 0.36
N ARG A 119 10.07 25.78 1.14
CA ARG A 119 10.78 24.51 0.97
C ARG A 119 10.49 23.86 -0.38
N ILE A 120 9.25 23.90 -0.87
CA ILE A 120 8.90 23.43 -2.23
C ILE A 120 9.65 24.25 -3.29
N LEU A 121 9.65 25.59 -3.17
CA LEU A 121 10.34 26.47 -4.11
C LEU A 121 11.84 26.17 -4.21
N HIS A 122 12.49 25.90 -3.07
CA HIS A 122 13.89 25.48 -3.02
C HIS A 122 14.14 24.22 -3.86
N TYR A 123 13.30 23.20 -3.72
CA TYR A 123 13.43 21.98 -4.53
C TYR A 123 13.08 22.20 -6.00
N GLN A 124 12.05 22.98 -6.31
CA GLN A 124 11.67 23.30 -7.69
C GLN A 124 12.81 23.99 -8.44
N SER A 125 13.59 24.84 -7.78
CA SER A 125 14.73 25.54 -8.39
C SER A 125 15.86 24.63 -8.89
N VAL A 126 15.98 23.43 -8.32
CA VAL A 126 17.04 22.45 -8.65
C VAL A 126 16.51 21.16 -9.26
N TYR A 127 15.20 20.99 -9.34
CA TYR A 127 14.57 19.76 -9.75
C TYR A 127 14.87 19.44 -11.22
N GLN A 128 15.37 18.24 -11.45
CA GLN A 128 15.64 17.67 -12.75
C GLN A 128 14.89 16.35 -12.83
N GLN A 129 13.81 16.34 -13.61
CA GLN A 129 12.99 15.16 -13.85
C GLN A 129 13.85 14.01 -14.40
N LEU A 130 13.47 12.76 -14.07
CA LEU A 130 14.08 11.58 -14.69
C LEU A 130 13.93 11.62 -16.20
N ASP A 131 14.95 11.23 -16.94
CA ASP A 131 14.94 11.30 -18.40
C ASP A 131 15.54 10.02 -19.00
N SER A 132 14.79 9.36 -19.89
CA SER A 132 15.19 8.08 -20.50
C SER A 132 16.38 8.21 -21.47
N GLU A 133 16.67 9.40 -21.98
CA GLU A 133 17.81 9.64 -22.88
C GLU A 133 19.08 10.02 -22.10
N LEU A 134 18.93 10.61 -20.91
CA LEU A 134 20.06 11.10 -20.10
C LEU A 134 20.44 10.16 -18.95
N GLU A 135 19.54 9.29 -18.51
CA GLU A 135 19.73 8.40 -17.37
C GLU A 135 19.44 6.95 -17.74
N ASP A 136 20.51 6.15 -17.84
CA ASP A 136 20.45 4.72 -18.12
C ASP A 136 20.13 3.92 -16.85
N VAL A 137 18.90 4.06 -16.36
CA VAL A 137 18.40 3.38 -15.15
C VAL A 137 16.92 2.97 -15.31
N PRO A 138 16.49 1.85 -14.68
CA PRO A 138 15.08 1.51 -14.59
C PRO A 138 14.31 2.54 -13.77
N PHE A 139 13.17 3.02 -14.28
CA PHE A 139 12.31 3.88 -13.49
C PHE A 139 10.84 3.86 -13.90
N ILE A 140 9.99 4.23 -12.93
CA ILE A 140 8.56 4.48 -13.11
C ILE A 140 8.29 5.93 -12.74
N LYS A 141 7.59 6.66 -13.61
CA LYS A 141 6.97 7.95 -13.27
C LYS A 141 5.49 7.74 -13.03
N VAL A 142 5.00 8.15 -11.88
CA VAL A 142 3.58 8.18 -11.51
C VAL A 142 3.12 9.62 -11.55
N ILE A 143 2.32 9.98 -12.55
CA ILE A 143 1.91 11.36 -12.82
C ILE A 143 0.46 11.56 -12.36
N ASP A 144 0.24 12.62 -11.59
CA ASP A 144 -1.03 13.00 -10.96
C ASP A 144 -1.74 11.80 -10.32
N VAL A 145 -1.07 11.14 -9.38
CA VAL A 145 -1.69 10.09 -8.56
C VAL A 145 -2.19 8.92 -9.41
N GLY A 146 -1.41 8.55 -10.42
CA GLY A 146 -1.68 7.42 -11.30
C GLY A 146 -2.56 7.73 -12.51
N ARG A 147 -2.89 9.01 -12.76
CA ARG A 147 -3.55 9.44 -14.00
C ARG A 147 -2.78 9.01 -15.25
N GLN A 148 -1.45 9.07 -15.17
CA GLN A 148 -0.56 8.58 -16.21
C GLN A 148 0.65 7.90 -15.59
N ILE A 149 1.13 6.83 -16.23
CA ILE A 149 2.35 6.15 -15.85
C ILE A 149 3.30 6.06 -17.04
N PHE A 150 4.56 6.34 -16.80
CA PHE A 150 5.65 6.14 -17.76
C PHE A 150 6.65 5.16 -17.16
N CYS A 151 7.10 4.19 -17.95
CA CYS A 151 8.03 3.16 -17.54
C CYS A 151 9.25 3.17 -18.47
N ASN A 152 10.44 3.18 -17.90
CA ASN A 152 11.71 3.06 -18.61
C ASN A 152 12.45 1.82 -18.11
N GLN A 153 12.88 0.96 -19.04
CA GLN A 153 13.78 -0.15 -18.76
C GLN A 153 13.35 -1.05 -17.58
N ILE A 154 12.05 -1.38 -17.49
CA ILE A 154 11.52 -2.27 -16.45
C ILE A 154 11.81 -3.72 -16.84
N TYR A 155 12.63 -4.40 -16.03
CA TYR A 155 13.06 -5.76 -16.28
C TYR A 155 12.78 -6.70 -15.10
N GLY A 156 12.66 -7.99 -15.41
CA GLY A 156 12.50 -9.02 -14.40
C GLY A 156 11.16 -9.00 -13.68
N TYR A 157 11.03 -9.90 -12.71
CA TYR A 157 9.77 -10.13 -12.00
C TYR A 157 9.45 -8.99 -11.02
N LEU A 158 10.40 -8.63 -10.15
CA LEU A 158 10.14 -7.69 -9.05
C LEU A 158 9.75 -6.30 -9.56
N GLN A 159 10.53 -5.73 -10.49
CA GLN A 159 10.24 -4.40 -11.05
C GLN A 159 8.89 -4.38 -11.80
N SER A 160 8.55 -5.46 -12.51
CA SER A 160 7.25 -5.62 -13.17
C SER A 160 6.08 -5.67 -12.18
N ARG A 161 6.26 -6.35 -11.03
CA ARG A 161 5.26 -6.37 -9.95
C ARG A 161 5.09 -5.01 -9.29
N ILE A 162 6.18 -4.26 -9.13
CA ILE A 162 6.14 -2.88 -8.62
C ILE A 162 5.40 -1.98 -9.61
N MET A 163 5.71 -2.06 -10.91
CA MET A 163 4.98 -1.34 -11.96
C MET A 163 3.48 -1.63 -11.92
N PHE A 164 3.11 -2.92 -11.85
CA PHE A 164 1.71 -3.32 -11.74
C PHE A 164 1.04 -2.73 -10.49
N LEU A 165 1.72 -2.76 -9.33
CA LEU A 165 1.20 -2.15 -8.11
C LEU A 165 0.99 -0.64 -8.29
N MET A 166 1.98 0.08 -8.81
CA MET A 166 1.89 1.53 -9.04
C MET A 166 0.74 1.88 -10.00
N ALA A 167 0.50 1.06 -11.03
CA ALA A 167 -0.59 1.23 -11.98
C ALA A 167 -1.99 0.99 -11.42
N ASN A 168 -2.10 0.28 -10.30
CA ASN A 168 -3.40 -0.05 -9.68
C ASN A 168 -3.63 0.70 -8.36
N LEU A 169 -2.68 1.52 -7.93
CA LEU A 169 -2.75 2.23 -6.66
C LEU A 169 -3.68 3.45 -6.80
N GLN A 170 -4.78 3.46 -6.04
CA GLN A 170 -5.72 4.58 -5.98
C GLN A 170 -5.57 5.29 -4.63
N LEU A 171 -5.11 6.54 -4.63
CA LEU A 171 -4.97 7.31 -3.38
C LEU A 171 -6.25 8.03 -2.95
N ARG A 172 -7.28 8.09 -3.81
CA ARG A 172 -8.57 8.69 -3.42
C ARG A 172 -9.20 7.85 -2.31
N PRO A 173 -9.49 8.43 -1.13
CA PRO A 173 -10.15 7.70 -0.05
C PRO A 173 -11.47 7.11 -0.54
N ARG A 174 -11.64 5.81 -0.33
CA ARG A 174 -12.87 5.09 -0.66
C ARG A 174 -13.17 4.04 0.41
N PRO A 175 -14.42 3.92 0.87
CA PRO A 175 -14.76 2.91 1.85
C PRO A 175 -14.64 1.51 1.23
N ILE A 176 -14.00 0.60 1.95
CA ILE A 176 -13.98 -0.83 1.62
C ILE A 176 -14.68 -1.55 2.78
N TRP A 177 -15.85 -2.12 2.50
CA TRP A 177 -16.60 -2.90 3.49
C TRP A 177 -16.22 -4.37 3.37
N LEU A 178 -15.74 -4.95 4.46
CA LEU A 178 -15.45 -6.38 4.55
C LEU A 178 -16.41 -7.02 5.53
N SER A 179 -17.10 -8.06 5.09
CA SER A 179 -17.86 -8.93 5.96
C SER A 179 -17.79 -10.36 5.47
N ARG A 180 -17.92 -11.31 6.41
CA ARG A 180 -18.14 -12.72 6.07
C ARG A 180 -19.58 -12.90 5.57
N HIS A 181 -19.86 -14.07 5.04
CA HIS A 181 -21.23 -14.54 4.87
C HIS A 181 -21.96 -14.56 6.23
N GLY A 182 -23.29 -14.49 6.20
CA GLY A 182 -24.11 -14.78 7.39
C GLY A 182 -23.80 -16.17 7.96
N GLU A 183 -24.07 -16.41 9.23
CA GLU A 183 -23.84 -17.71 9.86
C GLU A 183 -24.41 -18.86 9.00
N SER A 184 -23.58 -19.87 8.72
CA SER A 184 -23.97 -21.06 7.96
C SER A 184 -24.34 -22.23 8.88
N MET A 185 -25.02 -23.23 8.33
CA MET A 185 -25.30 -24.48 9.06
C MET A 185 -24.03 -25.21 9.51
N PHE A 186 -22.92 -25.08 8.80
CA PHE A 186 -21.64 -25.64 9.26
C PHE A 186 -21.04 -24.82 10.40
N ASN A 187 -21.28 -23.51 10.48
CA ASN A 187 -20.84 -22.74 11.64
C ASN A 187 -21.57 -23.17 12.92
N THR A 188 -22.88 -23.43 12.85
CA THR A 188 -23.66 -23.91 14.02
C THR A 188 -23.19 -25.29 14.48
N GLN A 189 -22.66 -26.10 13.55
CA GLN A 189 -22.10 -27.43 13.80
C GLN A 189 -20.59 -27.41 14.10
N LYS A 190 -19.95 -26.24 14.10
CA LYS A 190 -18.49 -26.06 14.22
C LYS A 190 -17.67 -26.86 13.19
N ARG A 191 -18.23 -27.07 12.00
CA ARG A 191 -17.57 -27.72 10.87
C ARG A 191 -16.80 -26.70 10.03
N ILE A 192 -15.63 -27.09 9.52
CA ILE A 192 -14.82 -26.29 8.62
C ILE A 192 -15.13 -26.59 7.16
N GLY A 193 -14.85 -25.64 6.28
CA GLY A 193 -15.01 -25.82 4.82
C GLY A 193 -16.45 -26.04 4.36
N GLY A 194 -16.63 -26.88 3.35
CA GLY A 194 -17.90 -27.22 2.71
C GLY A 194 -18.60 -26.05 2.02
N ASP A 195 -19.84 -26.31 1.58
CA ASP A 195 -20.71 -25.31 0.95
C ASP A 195 -22.12 -25.26 1.56
N ALA A 196 -22.17 -25.29 2.89
CA ALA A 196 -23.42 -25.30 3.62
C ALA A 196 -24.23 -24.00 3.45
N PRO A 197 -25.58 -24.07 3.43
CA PRO A 197 -26.44 -22.89 3.34
C PRO A 197 -26.42 -22.06 4.63
N LEU A 198 -27.03 -20.88 4.59
CA LEU A 198 -27.22 -20.03 5.77
C LEU A 198 -28.11 -20.69 6.83
N SER A 199 -27.76 -20.50 8.10
CA SER A 199 -28.62 -20.78 9.25
C SER A 199 -29.77 -19.76 9.31
N PRO A 200 -30.80 -19.97 10.16
CA PRO A 200 -31.83 -18.97 10.40
C PRO A 200 -31.27 -17.61 10.86
N LEU A 201 -30.22 -17.61 11.69
CA LEU A 201 -29.54 -16.37 12.10
C LEU A 201 -28.73 -15.75 10.95
N GLY A 202 -28.10 -16.57 10.11
CA GLY A 202 -27.42 -16.08 8.90
C GLY A 202 -28.37 -15.40 7.91
N GLN A 203 -29.59 -15.91 7.78
CA GLN A 203 -30.62 -15.26 6.95
C GLN A 203 -31.07 -13.92 7.55
N GLN A 204 -31.18 -13.81 8.88
CA GLN A 204 -31.44 -12.52 9.55
C GLN A 204 -30.29 -11.54 9.33
N TYR A 205 -29.04 -12.00 9.41
CA TYR A 205 -27.88 -11.18 9.09
C TYR A 205 -27.94 -10.65 7.65
N ALA A 206 -28.27 -11.49 6.67
CA ALA A 206 -28.41 -11.07 5.27
C ALA A 206 -29.45 -9.94 5.09
N VAL A 207 -30.56 -9.99 5.84
CA VAL A 207 -31.57 -8.92 5.86
C VAL A 207 -31.00 -7.62 6.45
N GLN A 208 -30.24 -7.72 7.54
CA GLN A 208 -29.65 -6.53 8.18
C GLN A 208 -28.54 -5.91 7.33
N LEU A 209 -27.74 -6.73 6.64
CA LEU A 209 -26.74 -6.28 5.68
C LEU A 209 -27.41 -5.55 4.51
N ASP A 210 -28.50 -6.09 3.98
CA ASP A 210 -29.27 -5.46 2.91
C ASP A 210 -29.80 -4.07 3.33
N ARG A 211 -30.32 -3.94 4.56
CA ARG A 211 -30.74 -2.65 5.13
C ARG A 211 -29.58 -1.67 5.33
N PHE A 212 -28.43 -2.17 5.77
CA PHE A 212 -27.22 -1.35 5.88
C PHE A 212 -26.82 -0.80 4.52
N ILE A 213 -26.75 -1.66 3.49
CA ILE A 213 -26.42 -1.23 2.13
C ILE A 213 -27.44 -0.21 1.62
N GLU A 214 -28.73 -0.38 1.91
CA GLU A 214 -29.76 0.59 1.54
C GLU A 214 -29.56 1.97 2.19
N ALA A 215 -29.20 1.99 3.47
CA ALA A 215 -29.03 3.24 4.21
C ALA A 215 -27.86 4.08 3.68
N TYR A 216 -26.76 3.44 3.27
CA TYR A 216 -25.56 4.12 2.78
C TYR A 216 -25.49 4.24 1.25
N TYR A 217 -26.19 3.35 0.54
CA TYR A 217 -26.18 3.23 -0.92
C TYR A 217 -27.62 3.02 -1.43
N PRO A 218 -28.48 4.05 -1.36
CA PRO A 218 -29.94 3.91 -1.56
C PRO A 218 -30.36 3.69 -3.01
N THR A 219 -29.61 4.22 -3.99
CA THR A 219 -29.94 4.10 -5.42
C THR A 219 -28.98 3.15 -6.12
N PRO A 220 -29.43 2.34 -7.11
CA PRO A 220 -28.54 1.48 -7.90
C PRO A 220 -27.36 2.23 -8.55
N ASP A 221 -27.54 3.52 -8.83
CA ASP A 221 -26.55 4.41 -9.44
C ASP A 221 -25.45 4.87 -8.47
N THR A 222 -25.61 4.69 -7.14
CA THR A 222 -24.50 4.92 -6.20
C THR A 222 -23.40 3.90 -6.46
N GLU A 223 -22.14 4.36 -6.57
CA GLU A 223 -21.01 3.48 -6.84
C GLU A 223 -20.78 2.48 -5.68
N LEU A 224 -21.22 1.23 -5.87
CA LEU A 224 -20.96 0.12 -4.98
C LEU A 224 -20.70 -1.14 -5.80
N ALA A 225 -19.47 -1.65 -5.75
CA ALA A 225 -19.12 -2.97 -6.26
C ALA A 225 -19.33 -4.02 -5.16
N VAL A 226 -20.17 -5.02 -5.42
CA VAL A 226 -20.42 -6.11 -4.46
C VAL A 226 -19.72 -7.37 -4.96
N TRP A 227 -18.77 -7.88 -4.18
CA TRP A 227 -18.03 -9.10 -4.50
C TRP A 227 -18.37 -10.21 -3.51
N THR A 228 -18.47 -11.44 -4.02
CA THR A 228 -18.67 -12.63 -3.20
C THR A 228 -17.74 -13.75 -3.65
N SER A 229 -17.58 -14.76 -2.81
CA SER A 229 -17.01 -16.04 -3.24
C SER A 229 -17.96 -16.78 -4.20
N THR A 230 -17.58 -17.96 -4.66
CA THR A 230 -18.49 -18.83 -5.41
C THR A 230 -19.40 -19.68 -4.51
N MET A 231 -19.17 -19.68 -3.19
CA MET A 231 -19.87 -20.49 -2.20
C MET A 231 -21.31 -20.01 -1.95
N LEU A 232 -22.23 -20.97 -1.82
CA LEU A 232 -23.67 -20.80 -1.60
C LEU A 232 -23.97 -19.80 -0.47
N ARG A 233 -23.30 -19.93 0.67
CA ARG A 233 -23.51 -19.04 1.83
C ARG A 233 -23.22 -17.57 1.53
N THR A 234 -22.20 -17.25 0.74
CA THR A 234 -21.95 -15.86 0.32
C THR A 234 -23.00 -15.37 -0.67
N GLY A 235 -23.44 -16.23 -1.60
CA GLY A 235 -24.51 -15.93 -2.54
C GLY A 235 -25.84 -15.62 -1.84
N MET A 236 -26.26 -16.48 -0.90
CA MET A 236 -27.47 -16.28 -0.09
C MET A 236 -27.39 -15.00 0.75
N THR A 237 -26.19 -14.62 1.22
CA THR A 237 -26.01 -13.42 2.04
C THR A 237 -26.34 -12.14 1.27
N VAL A 238 -26.05 -12.12 -0.04
CA VAL A 238 -26.23 -10.93 -0.90
C VAL A 238 -27.41 -11.05 -1.85
N GLU A 239 -28.22 -12.10 -1.75
CA GLU A 239 -29.34 -12.37 -2.68
C GLU A 239 -30.31 -11.18 -2.77
N ARG A 240 -30.64 -10.57 -1.63
CA ARG A 240 -31.50 -9.37 -1.56
C ARG A 240 -30.86 -8.15 -2.21
N ILE A 241 -29.55 -7.99 -2.04
CA ILE A 241 -28.78 -6.89 -2.64
C ILE A 241 -28.81 -7.03 -4.17
N ALA A 242 -28.59 -8.25 -4.68
CA ALA A 242 -28.67 -8.56 -6.11
C ALA A 242 -30.08 -8.36 -6.68
N ALA A 243 -31.12 -8.81 -5.96
CA ALA A 243 -32.52 -8.67 -6.38
C ALA A 243 -32.98 -7.21 -6.55
N ARG A 244 -32.27 -6.25 -5.95
CA ARG A 244 -32.50 -4.81 -6.13
C ARG A 244 -31.74 -4.20 -7.32
N GLY A 245 -31.16 -5.04 -8.18
CA GLY A 245 -30.47 -4.60 -9.39
C GLY A 245 -29.00 -4.22 -9.18
N ARG A 246 -28.41 -4.52 -8.01
CA ARG A 246 -26.97 -4.33 -7.80
C ARG A 246 -26.17 -5.41 -8.53
N SER A 247 -25.09 -4.99 -9.18
CA SER A 247 -24.14 -5.92 -9.79
C SER A 247 -23.36 -6.65 -8.70
N VAL A 248 -23.47 -7.98 -8.67
CA VAL A 248 -22.70 -8.86 -7.79
C VAL A 248 -21.75 -9.69 -8.63
N VAL A 249 -20.45 -9.55 -8.36
CA VAL A 249 -19.40 -10.33 -9.03
C VAL A 249 -18.95 -11.46 -8.12
N LYS A 250 -18.88 -12.68 -8.67
CA LYS A 250 -18.39 -13.87 -7.97
C LYS A 250 -16.93 -14.11 -8.31
N TRP A 251 -16.09 -14.26 -7.29
CA TRP A 251 -14.67 -14.51 -7.42
C TRP A 251 -14.31 -15.83 -6.77
N LYS A 252 -13.77 -16.78 -7.53
CA LYS A 252 -13.29 -18.06 -6.99
C LYS A 252 -12.14 -17.87 -6.00
N GLN A 253 -11.34 -16.83 -6.19
CA GLN A 253 -10.24 -16.45 -5.31
C GLN A 253 -10.70 -15.97 -3.93
N LEU A 254 -11.99 -15.68 -3.76
CA LEU A 254 -12.59 -15.36 -2.46
C LEU A 254 -13.23 -16.58 -1.79
N ASP A 255 -13.15 -17.77 -2.39
CA ASP A 255 -13.56 -19.01 -1.73
C ASP A 255 -12.76 -19.20 -0.44
N GLU A 256 -13.42 -19.73 0.60
CA GLU A 256 -12.77 -20.08 1.86
C GLU A 256 -11.59 -21.03 1.62
N ILE A 257 -10.60 -20.98 2.51
CA ILE A 257 -9.44 -21.88 2.44
C ILE A 257 -9.89 -23.33 2.31
N ASP A 258 -9.31 -24.04 1.34
CA ASP A 258 -9.59 -25.45 1.11
C ASP A 258 -8.96 -26.27 2.24
N ALA A 259 -9.81 -26.95 3.02
CA ALA A 259 -9.38 -27.80 4.13
C ALA A 259 -8.92 -29.20 3.65
N GLY A 260 -8.99 -29.48 2.34
CA GLY A 260 -8.60 -30.74 1.75
C GLY A 260 -9.35 -31.92 2.35
N VAL A 261 -8.62 -32.92 2.84
CA VAL A 261 -9.21 -34.10 3.49
C VAL A 261 -9.97 -33.79 4.78
N CYS A 262 -9.75 -32.60 5.37
CA CYS A 262 -10.46 -32.15 6.58
C CYS A 262 -11.79 -31.44 6.28
N ASP A 263 -12.20 -31.32 5.00
CA ASP A 263 -13.41 -30.61 4.62
C ASP A 263 -14.67 -31.21 5.28
N GLY A 264 -15.48 -30.35 5.90
CA GLY A 264 -16.68 -30.74 6.63
C GLY A 264 -16.44 -31.32 8.03
N MET A 265 -15.20 -31.48 8.51
CA MET A 265 -14.92 -31.98 9.86
C MET A 265 -15.07 -30.88 10.92
N THR A 266 -15.32 -31.26 12.17
CA THR A 266 -15.09 -30.34 13.30
C THR A 266 -13.62 -30.36 13.71
N TYR A 267 -13.16 -29.33 14.43
CA TYR A 267 -11.79 -29.31 14.95
C TYR A 267 -11.49 -30.48 15.90
N GLU A 268 -12.48 -30.93 16.66
CA GLU A 268 -12.37 -32.11 17.52
C GLU A 268 -12.17 -33.38 16.71
N GLN A 269 -12.94 -33.57 15.62
CA GLN A 269 -12.74 -34.69 14.70
C GLN A 269 -11.35 -34.66 14.06
N VAL A 270 -10.87 -33.48 13.63
CA VAL A 270 -9.51 -33.35 13.07
C VAL A 270 -8.45 -33.70 14.12
N ALA A 271 -8.63 -33.30 15.38
CA ALA A 271 -7.69 -33.62 16.45
C ALA A 271 -7.68 -35.11 16.81
N GLU A 272 -8.81 -35.80 16.70
CA GLU A 272 -8.93 -37.24 16.98
C GLU A 272 -8.43 -38.10 15.80
N GLU A 273 -8.83 -37.77 14.58
CA GLU A 273 -8.55 -38.56 13.38
C GLU A 273 -7.18 -38.23 12.75
N MET A 274 -6.71 -36.98 12.88
CA MET A 274 -5.47 -36.47 12.30
C MET A 274 -4.66 -35.64 13.33
N PRO A 275 -4.24 -36.23 14.47
CA PRO A 275 -3.60 -35.50 15.57
C PRO A 275 -2.28 -34.83 15.18
N GLU A 276 -1.50 -35.45 14.29
CA GLU A 276 -0.23 -34.89 13.81
C GLU A 276 -0.45 -33.61 13.00
N GLU A 277 -1.39 -33.63 12.04
CA GLU A 277 -1.76 -32.45 11.23
C GLU A 277 -2.35 -31.34 12.08
N TYR A 278 -3.21 -31.70 13.05
CA TYR A 278 -3.78 -30.74 14.00
C TYR A 278 -2.69 -30.01 14.80
N LEU A 279 -1.69 -30.75 15.29
CA LEU A 279 -0.56 -30.18 16.03
C LEU A 279 0.38 -29.37 15.13
N ALA A 280 0.69 -29.87 13.93
CA ALA A 280 1.52 -29.16 12.96
C ALA A 280 0.92 -27.79 12.62
N ARG A 281 -0.37 -27.76 12.27
CA ARG A 281 -1.09 -26.51 11.98
C ARG A 281 -1.18 -25.58 13.19
N LYS A 282 -1.27 -26.13 14.41
CA LYS A 282 -1.28 -25.34 15.64
C LYS A 282 0.08 -24.68 15.90
N ASN A 283 1.16 -25.40 15.64
CA ASN A 283 2.53 -24.90 15.82
C ASN A 283 2.91 -23.88 14.76
N ASN A 284 2.41 -24.04 13.54
CA ASN A 284 2.70 -23.16 12.42
C ASN A 284 1.47 -23.01 11.51
N LYS A 285 0.64 -22.01 11.81
CA LYS A 285 -0.64 -21.80 11.12
C LYS A 285 -0.51 -21.09 9.77
N LEU A 286 0.58 -20.34 9.57
CA LEU A 286 0.74 -19.42 8.43
C LEU A 286 1.84 -19.81 7.45
N ASN A 287 2.80 -20.66 7.84
CA ASN A 287 3.85 -21.15 6.96
C ASN A 287 3.71 -22.65 6.69
#